data_AF-A0AA36JTX9-F1
#
_entry.id   AF-A0AA36JTX9-F1
#
_cell.length_a   1.000
_cell.length_b   1.000
_cell.length_c   1.000
_cell.angle_alpha   90.00
_cell.angle_beta   90.00
_cell.angle_gamma   90.00
#
_symmetry.space_group_name_H-M   'P 1'
#
loop_
_entity.id
_entity.type
_entity.pdbx_description
1 polymer ?
#
loop_
_entity_poly.entity_id
_entity_poly.type
_entity_poly.pdbx_seq_one_letter_code
_entity_poly.pdbx_strand_id
1 'polypeptide(L)'
;METWLLALSASLTVLVLAIYGRRVYIAVRRWQRKQARLDAINQEYENLRSVRKDAVYHHGWAQSRGEFREAKDHEAHVVDIDRKLGILREQYKAVEDGRLDDFSGVIIAEGSKEK
;
A
#
# COMPACT_ATOMS: atom_id res chain seq x y z
N MET A 1 -36.96 -2.53 46.27
CA MET A 1 -36.68 -3.58 45.25
C MET A 1 -36.37 -3.00 43.88
N GLU A 2 -36.96 -1.87 43.49
CA GLU A 2 -36.80 -1.27 42.16
C GLU A 2 -35.38 -0.77 41.84
N THR A 3 -34.64 -0.25 42.82
CA THR A 3 -33.28 0.28 42.62
C THR A 3 -32.26 -0.78 42.18
N TRP A 4 -32.39 -2.02 42.68
CA TRP A 4 -31.51 -3.13 42.31
C TRP A 4 -31.76 -3.62 40.87
N LEU A 5 -33.02 -3.57 40.40
CA LEU A 5 -33.35 -3.90 39.01
C LEU A 5 -32.77 -2.88 38.03
N LEU A 6 -32.82 -1.59 38.38
CA LEU A 6 -32.19 -0.52 37.58
C LEU A 6 -30.66 -0.65 37.56
N ALA A 7 -30.04 -0.98 38.69
CA ALA A 7 -28.59 -1.20 38.76
C ALA A 7 -28.14 -2.40 37.92
N LEU A 8 -28.92 -3.49 37.93
CA LEU A 8 -28.65 -4.68 37.12
C LEU A 8 -28.80 -4.40 35.63
N SER A 9 -29.88 -3.73 35.20
CA SER A 9 -30.09 -3.41 33.79
C SER A 9 -29.04 -2.42 33.25
N ALA A 10 -28.64 -1.43 34.05
CA ALA A 10 -27.54 -0.53 33.69
C ALA A 10 -26.22 -1.28 33.53
N SER A 11 -25.90 -2.18 34.46
CA SER A 11 -24.68 -3.01 34.40
C SER A 11 -24.64 -3.89 33.15
N LEU A 12 -25.78 -4.51 32.82
CA LEU A 12 -25.90 -5.36 31.63
C LEU A 12 -25.74 -4.53 30.35
N THR A 13 -26.32 -3.33 30.32
CA THR A 13 -26.22 -2.41 29.18
C THR A 13 -24.78 -1.99 28.95
N VAL A 14 -24.05 -1.60 30.00
CA VAL A 14 -22.63 -1.25 29.91
C VAL A 14 -21.80 -2.43 29.41
N LEU A 15 -22.06 -3.65 29.90
CA LEU A 15 -21.35 -4.85 29.45
C LEU A 15 -21.57 -5.12 27.96
N VAL A 16 -22.82 -5.03 27.49
CA VAL A 16 -23.15 -5.19 26.07
C VAL A 16 -22.45 -4.12 25.22
N LEU A 17 -22.51 -2.85 25.63
CA LEU A 17 -21.84 -1.75 24.94
C LEU A 17 -20.32 -1.95 24.89
N ALA A 18 -19.69 -2.45 25.96
CA ALA A 18 -18.27 -2.73 25.99
C ALA A 18 -17.88 -3.85 25.00
N ILE A 19 -18.67 -4.93 24.92
CA ILE A 19 -18.41 -6.04 24.01
C ILE A 19 -18.55 -5.59 22.53
N TYR A 20 -19.63 -4.89 22.20
CA TYR A 20 -19.85 -4.37 20.85
C TYR A 20 -18.84 -3.29 20.49
N GLY A 21 -18.54 -2.37 21.42
CA GLY A 21 -17.53 -1.33 21.24
C GLY A 21 -16.15 -1.92 20.94
N ARG A 22 -15.74 -2.98 21.64
CA ARG A 22 -14.49 -3.69 21.36
C ARG A 22 -14.47 -4.29 19.95
N ARG A 23 -15.57 -4.91 19.51
CA ARG A 23 -15.66 -5.50 18.15
C ARG A 23 -15.56 -4.44 17.07
N VAL A 24 -16.29 -3.33 17.23
CA VAL A 24 -16.24 -2.18 16.32
C VAL A 24 -14.84 -1.60 16.26
N TYR A 25 -14.20 -1.37 17.42
CA TYR A 25 -12.83 -0.87 17.49
C TYR A 25 -11.83 -1.76 16.73
N ILE A 26 -11.90 -3.08 16.91
CA ILE A 26 -11.02 -4.02 16.20
C ILE A 26 -11.27 -3.97 14.68
N ALA A 27 -12.54 -3.92 14.27
CA ALA A 27 -12.90 -3.85 12.85
C ALA A 27 -12.38 -2.56 12.20
N VAL A 28 -12.60 -1.41 12.83
CA VAL A 28 -12.09 -0.11 12.37
C VAL A 28 -10.58 -0.11 12.29
N ARG A 29 -9.88 -0.63 13.31
CA ARG A 29 -8.42 -0.69 13.31
C ARG A 29 -7.87 -1.59 12.19
N ARG A 30 -8.54 -2.70 11.89
CA ARG A 30 -8.17 -3.57 10.76
C ARG A 30 -8.38 -2.86 9.42
N TRP A 31 -9.50 -2.17 9.26
CA TRP A 31 -9.79 -1.39 8.06
C TRP A 31 -8.78 -0.26 7.84
N GLN A 32 -8.44 0.50 8.89
CA GLN A 32 -7.43 1.55 8.83
C GLN A 32 -6.05 1.01 8.40
N ARG A 33 -5.63 -0.14 8.93
CA ARG A 33 -4.37 -0.78 8.52
C ARG A 33 -4.39 -1.20 7.05
N LYS A 34 -5.51 -1.74 6.57
CA LYS A 34 -5.67 -2.08 5.15
C LYS A 34 -5.56 -0.82 4.29
N GLN A 35 -6.28 0.24 4.65
CA GLN A 35 -6.27 1.50 3.91
C GLN A 35 -4.87 2.11 3.85
N ALA A 36 -4.18 2.22 4.99
CA ALA A 36 -2.83 2.78 5.03
C ALA A 36 -1.83 2.03 4.12
N ARG A 37 -2.01 0.71 3.96
CA ARG A 37 -1.19 -0.09 3.05
C ARG A 37 -1.54 0.13 1.58
N LEU A 38 -2.83 0.21 1.26
CA LEU A 38 -3.28 0.53 -0.09
C LEU A 38 -2.79 1.93 -0.51
N ASP A 39 -2.85 2.90 0.40
CA ASP A 39 -2.36 4.25 0.17
C ASP A 39 -0.85 4.26 -0.07
N ALA A 40 -0.07 3.50 0.71
CA ALA A 40 1.37 3.35 0.50
C ALA A 40 1.72 2.72 -0.86
N ILE A 41 1.01 1.66 -1.25
CA ILE A 41 1.18 1.03 -2.57
C ILE A 41 0.85 2.02 -3.69
N ASN A 42 -0.23 2.78 -3.53
CA ASN A 42 -0.63 3.79 -4.51
C ASN A 42 0.39 4.94 -4.62
N GLN A 43 0.95 5.37 -3.50
CA GLN A 43 2.00 6.39 -3.48
C GLN A 43 3.24 5.90 -4.25
N GLU A 44 3.68 4.66 -4.01
CA GLU A 44 4.81 4.07 -4.72
C GLU A 44 4.51 3.89 -6.21
N TYR A 45 3.29 3.50 -6.55
CA TYR A 45 2.84 3.41 -7.93
C TYR A 45 2.93 4.76 -8.65
N GLU A 46 2.40 5.84 -8.06
CA GLU A 46 2.46 7.16 -8.69
C GLU A 46 3.90 7.68 -8.78
N ASN A 47 4.76 7.37 -7.80
CA ASN A 47 6.19 7.65 -7.85
C ASN A 47 6.84 6.97 -9.07
N LEU A 48 6.75 5.63 -9.17
CA LEU A 48 7.30 4.88 -10.29
C LEU A 48 6.71 5.30 -11.64
N ARG A 49 5.42 5.62 -11.69
CA ARG A 49 4.76 6.12 -12.89
C ARG A 49 5.35 7.44 -13.35
N SER A 50 5.70 8.34 -12.43
CA SER A 50 6.35 9.61 -12.74
C SER A 50 7.77 9.39 -13.29
N VAL A 51 8.57 8.53 -12.64
CA VAL A 51 9.93 8.16 -13.08
C VAL A 51 9.89 7.49 -14.46
N ARG A 52 8.90 6.63 -14.72
CA ARG A 52 8.72 5.99 -16.03
C ARG A 52 8.50 7.00 -17.13
N LYS A 53 7.64 8.01 -16.91
CA LYS A 53 7.37 9.06 -17.91
C LYS A 53 8.64 9.81 -18.26
N ASP A 54 9.46 10.11 -17.25
CA ASP A 54 10.75 10.77 -17.42
C ASP A 54 11.74 9.90 -18.21
N ALA A 55 11.89 8.63 -17.83
CA ALA A 55 12.77 7.69 -18.54
C ALA A 55 12.36 7.48 -20.02
N VAL A 56 11.05 7.38 -20.30
CA VAL A 56 10.54 7.29 -21.68
C VAL A 56 10.83 8.57 -22.47
N TYR A 57 10.68 9.73 -21.85
CA TYR A 57 11.01 11.01 -22.48
C TYR A 57 12.50 11.08 -22.84
N HIS A 58 13.38 10.73 -21.89
CA HIS A 58 14.83 10.73 -22.11
C HIS A 58 15.27 9.69 -23.15
N HIS A 59 14.67 8.51 -23.17
CA HIS A 59 14.87 7.53 -24.23
C HIS A 59 14.60 8.11 -25.62
N GLY A 60 13.43 8.73 -25.82
CA GLY A 60 13.06 9.32 -27.10
C GLY A 60 13.98 10.47 -27.51
N TRP A 61 14.41 11.28 -26.55
CA TRP A 61 15.35 12.37 -26.79
C TRP A 61 16.73 11.85 -27.22
N ALA A 62 17.33 10.90 -26.49
CA ALA A 62 18.62 10.29 -26.83
C ALA A 62 18.57 9.60 -28.19
N GLN A 63 17.47 8.89 -28.49
CA GLN A 63 17.26 8.25 -29.78
C GLN A 63 17.24 9.26 -30.93
N SER A 64 16.56 10.39 -30.77
CA SER A 64 16.52 11.46 -31.78
C SER A 64 17.87 12.15 -32.02
N ARG A 65 18.78 12.11 -31.05
CA ARG A 65 20.16 12.63 -31.16
C ARG A 65 21.15 11.61 -31.73
N GLY A 66 20.73 10.35 -31.93
CA GLY A 66 21.63 9.26 -32.33
C GLY A 66 22.52 8.73 -31.20
N GLU A 67 22.20 9.06 -29.95
CA GLU A 67 22.93 8.61 -28.75
C GLU A 67 22.40 7.23 -28.32
N PHE A 68 22.65 6.21 -29.15
CA PHE A 68 22.04 4.87 -28.99
C PHE A 68 22.40 4.16 -27.68
N ARG A 69 23.58 4.43 -27.11
CA ARG A 69 23.97 3.81 -25.83
C ARG A 69 23.10 4.34 -24.68
N GLU A 70 22.92 5.66 -24.64
CA GLU A 70 22.08 6.31 -23.62
C GLU A 70 20.60 5.94 -23.79
N ALA A 71 20.11 5.86 -25.03
CA ALA A 71 18.77 5.35 -25.31
C ALA A 71 18.60 3.92 -24.74
N LYS A 72 19.56 3.02 -24.97
CA LYS A 72 19.51 1.65 -24.43
C LYS A 72 19.50 1.61 -22.89
N ASP A 73 20.25 2.50 -22.23
CA ASP A 73 20.26 2.59 -20.78
C ASP A 73 18.90 3.04 -20.23
N HIS A 74 18.26 4.02 -20.88
CA HIS A 74 16.90 4.44 -20.52
C HIS A 74 15.85 3.37 -20.81
N GLU A 75 15.98 2.62 -21.91
CA GLU A 75 15.11 1.48 -22.23
C GLU A 75 15.17 0.42 -21.11
N ALA A 76 16.39 0.04 -20.69
CA ALA A 76 16.58 -0.90 -19.59
C ALA A 76 15.94 -0.40 -18.27
N HIS A 77 16.05 0.90 -17.99
CA HIS A 77 15.42 1.50 -16.81
C HIS A 77 13.88 1.44 -16.90
N VAL A 78 13.28 1.70 -18.07
CA VAL A 78 11.83 1.57 -18.27
C VAL A 78 11.37 0.13 -18.01
N VAL A 79 12.11 -0.87 -18.49
CA VAL A 79 11.81 -2.29 -18.25
C VAL A 79 11.85 -2.65 -16.76
N ASP A 80 12.84 -2.13 -16.03
CA ASP A 80 12.92 -2.33 -14.57
C ASP A 80 11.72 -1.70 -13.84
N ILE A 81 11.33 -0.49 -14.22
CA ILE A 81 10.16 0.18 -13.65
C ILE A 81 8.88 -0.62 -13.93
N ASP A 82 8.71 -1.11 -15.16
CA ASP A 82 7.55 -1.92 -15.54
C ASP A 82 7.47 -3.23 -14.73
N ARG A 83 8.62 -3.83 -14.42
CA ARG A 83 8.69 -4.99 -13.51
C ARG A 83 8.22 -4.63 -12.10
N LYS A 84 8.72 -3.51 -11.54
CA LYS A 84 8.33 -3.04 -10.20
C LYS A 84 6.84 -2.68 -10.12
N LEU A 85 6.29 -2.05 -11.15
CA LEU A 85 4.85 -1.78 -11.28
C LEU A 85 4.02 -3.08 -11.30
N GLY A 86 4.53 -4.12 -11.96
CA GLY A 86 3.94 -5.47 -11.93
C GLY A 86 3.85 -6.04 -10.51
N ILE A 87 4.94 -5.94 -9.75
CA ILE A 87 4.99 -6.39 -8.34
C ILE A 87 3.99 -5.61 -7.47
N LEU A 88 3.95 -4.28 -7.58
CA LEU A 88 2.99 -3.46 -6.83
C LEU A 88 1.54 -3.83 -7.12
N ARG A 89 1.24 -4.20 -8.38
CA ARG A 89 -0.10 -4.66 -8.76
C ARG A 89 -0.48 -5.96 -8.06
N GLU A 90 0.46 -6.90 -7.93
CA GLU A 90 0.22 -8.15 -7.20
C GLU A 90 0.03 -7.89 -5.70
N GLN A 91 0.86 -7.02 -5.12
CA GLN A 91 0.71 -6.59 -3.74
C GLN A 91 -0.63 -5.92 -3.46
N TYR A 92 -1.08 -5.04 -4.36
CA TYR A 92 -2.38 -4.38 -4.25
C TYR A 92 -3.50 -5.41 -4.17
N LYS A 93 -3.52 -6.38 -5.10
CA LYS A 93 -4.52 -7.46 -5.11
C LYS A 93 -4.48 -8.28 -3.83
N ALA A 94 -3.29 -8.62 -3.33
CA ALA A 94 -3.16 -9.36 -2.08
C ALA A 94 -3.76 -8.60 -0.88
N VAL A 95 -3.50 -7.29 -0.77
CA VAL A 95 -4.06 -6.44 0.28
C VAL A 95 -5.58 -6.28 0.12
N GLU A 96 -6.06 -6.14 -1.12
CA GLU A 96 -7.48 -6.08 -1.45
C GLU A 96 -8.21 -7.36 -1.02
N ASP A 97 -7.63 -8.53 -1.28
CA ASP A 97 -8.13 -9.86 -0.90
C ASP A 97 -8.04 -10.15 0.62
N GLY A 98 -7.45 -9.26 1.41
CA GLY A 98 -7.30 -9.43 2.85
C GLY A 98 -6.11 -10.30 3.28
N ARG A 99 -5.21 -10.65 2.35
CA ARG A 99 -3.92 -11.32 2.62
C ARG A 99 -2.88 -10.31 3.12
N LEU A 100 -3.21 -9.67 4.24
CA LEU A 100 -2.39 -8.62 4.83
C LEU A 100 -1.06 -9.19 5.37
N ASP A 101 -1.04 -10.38 5.95
CA ASP A 101 0.15 -10.85 6.67
C ASP A 101 1.22 -11.49 5.76
N ASP A 102 0.90 -11.78 4.49
CA ASP A 102 1.80 -12.51 3.59
C ASP A 102 2.90 -11.63 2.95
N PHE A 103 2.78 -10.29 3.02
CA PHE A 103 3.66 -9.36 2.30
C PHE A 103 4.42 -8.38 3.21
N SER A 104 4.61 -8.71 4.49
CA SER A 104 5.29 -7.83 5.46
C SER A 104 6.77 -7.52 5.16
N GLY A 105 7.34 -8.08 4.08
CA GLY A 105 8.77 -8.00 3.77
C GLY A 105 9.16 -7.31 2.46
N VAL A 106 8.22 -6.85 1.64
CA VAL A 106 8.57 -6.23 0.33
C VAL A 106 7.99 -4.82 0.24
N ILE A 107 8.39 -3.96 1.18
CA ILE A 107 8.67 -2.57 0.80
C ILE A 107 9.96 -2.71 0.00
N ILE A 108 9.94 -2.39 -1.30
CA ILE A 108 11.12 -2.42 -2.18
C ILE A 108 12.09 -1.35 -1.65
N ALA A 109 12.81 -1.69 -0.59
CA ALA A 109 13.94 -0.98 -0.04
C ALA A 109 15.21 -1.54 -0.72
N GLU A 110 15.20 -1.58 -2.04
CA GLU A 110 16.43 -1.72 -2.83
C GLU A 110 16.53 -0.49 -3.71
N GLY A 111 17.22 0.53 -3.18
CA GLY A 111 17.47 1.75 -3.93
C GLY A 111 17.92 2.95 -3.10
N SER A 112 18.83 2.80 -2.13
CA SER A 112 19.81 3.86 -1.79
C SER A 112 20.86 3.37 -0.78
N LYS A 113 21.63 2.34 -1.14
CA LYS A 113 22.96 2.11 -0.57
C LYS A 113 23.84 1.48 -1.63
N GLU A 114 24.25 2.27 -2.60
CA GLU A 114 25.49 1.98 -3.35
C GLU A 114 26.13 3.28 -3.86
N LYS A 115 26.87 3.94 -2.96
CA LYS A 115 28.23 4.50 -3.10
C LYS A 115 28.45 5.66 -2.16
#